data_AF-A0A3M1MEA3-F1
#
_entry.id   AF-A0A3M1MEA3-F1
#
_cell.length_a   1.000
_cell.length_b   1.000
_cell.length_c   1.000
_cell.angle_alpha   90.00
_cell.angle_beta   90.00
_cell.angle_gamma   90.00
#
_symmetry.space_group_name_H-M   'P 1'
#
loop_
_entity.id
_entity.type
_entity.pdbx_description
1 polymer ?
#
loop_
_entity_poly.entity_id
_entity_poly.type
_entity_poly.pdbx_seq_one_letter_code
_entity_poly.pdbx_strand_id
1 'polypeptide(L)'
;MPDCGVYLHWPAEGESWIHPEDVATVRQLIPSRRVLRRLHWDGRYYQLQYGRHRMRVRPTLWTRVEGVDLEVGEQVELLSKMGKNDAGIYRIAEIAFLPQVQQVVYYLQRGDLRMNHPFRREDLRPLHVRHRLRSDFYKFEPPGFDRSADIELLDVGDLEADDER
;
A
#
# COMPACT_ATOMS: atom_id res chain seq x y z
N MET A 1 2.24 -20.71 -7.00
CA MET A 1 3.08 -19.74 -6.27
C MET A 1 3.04 -18.44 -7.04
N PRO A 2 2.90 -17.27 -6.37
CA PRO A 2 2.97 -16.00 -7.08
C PRO A 2 4.31 -15.87 -7.79
N ASP A 3 4.30 -15.35 -9.01
CA ASP A 3 5.50 -15.10 -9.80
C ASP A 3 5.50 -13.66 -10.33
N CYS A 4 6.69 -13.21 -10.72
CA CYS A 4 6.95 -11.83 -11.10
C CYS A 4 7.40 -11.76 -12.56
N GLY A 5 7.07 -10.67 -13.23
CA GLY A 5 7.41 -10.48 -14.62
C GLY A 5 7.12 -9.07 -15.13
N VAL A 6 7.49 -8.82 -16.38
CA VAL A 6 7.37 -7.53 -17.04
C VAL A 6 6.82 -7.67 -18.45
N TYR A 7 6.07 -6.66 -18.89
CA TYR A 7 5.65 -6.51 -20.28
C TYR A 7 6.46 -5.37 -20.92
N LEU A 8 7.59 -5.72 -21.54
CA LEU A 8 8.44 -4.75 -22.23
C LEU A 8 7.85 -4.29 -23.57
N HIS A 9 6.90 -5.06 -24.10
CA HIS A 9 6.20 -4.80 -25.35
C HIS A 9 4.71 -5.12 -25.18
N TRP A 10 3.88 -4.54 -26.04
CA TRP A 10 2.48 -4.96 -26.18
C TRP A 10 2.41 -6.38 -26.73
N PRO A 11 1.53 -7.24 -26.19
CA PRO A 11 1.19 -8.50 -26.84
C PRO A 11 0.63 -8.28 -28.25
N ALA A 12 0.81 -9.27 -29.13
CA ALA A 12 0.41 -9.16 -30.54
C ALA A 12 -1.10 -9.01 -30.71
N GLU A 13 -1.89 -9.51 -29.75
CA GLU A 13 -3.35 -9.48 -29.73
C GLU A 13 -3.94 -8.09 -29.36
N GLY A 14 -3.10 -7.06 -29.27
CA GLY A 14 -3.50 -5.70 -28.96
C GLY A 14 -4.00 -5.57 -27.52
N GLU A 15 -5.28 -5.27 -27.33
CA GLU A 15 -5.91 -5.10 -26.01
C GLU A 15 -6.93 -6.18 -25.66
N SER A 16 -7.19 -7.11 -26.59
CA SER A 16 -8.21 -8.16 -26.44
C SER A 16 -7.93 -9.15 -25.30
N TRP A 17 -6.70 -9.13 -24.78
CA TRP A 17 -6.26 -9.90 -23.63
C TRP A 17 -6.55 -9.21 -22.29
N ILE A 18 -6.90 -7.92 -22.28
CA ILE A 18 -7.13 -7.15 -21.05
C ILE A 18 -8.63 -7.22 -20.70
N HIS A 19 -8.95 -7.26 -19.40
CA HIS A 19 -10.33 -7.10 -18.98
C HIS A 19 -10.83 -5.68 -19.33
N PRO A 20 -12.06 -5.52 -19.89
CA PRO A 20 -12.53 -4.22 -20.39
C PRO A 20 -12.43 -3.06 -19.38
N GLU A 21 -12.72 -3.33 -18.11
CA GLU A 21 -12.65 -2.33 -17.03
C GLU A 21 -11.22 -1.91 -16.67
N ASP A 22 -10.23 -2.73 -17.00
CA ASP A 22 -8.84 -2.53 -16.56
C ASP A 22 -7.96 -1.94 -17.68
N VAL A 23 -8.51 -1.74 -18.89
CA VAL A 23 -7.77 -1.25 -20.08
C VAL A 23 -7.06 0.07 -19.80
N ALA A 24 -7.74 1.04 -19.18
CA ALA A 24 -7.16 2.34 -18.87
C ALA A 24 -5.96 2.22 -17.91
N THR A 25 -6.09 1.38 -16.88
CA THR A 25 -5.01 1.11 -15.91
C THR A 25 -3.83 0.40 -16.60
N VAL A 26 -4.11 -0.61 -17.43
CA VAL A 26 -3.07 -1.36 -18.15
C VAL A 26 -2.30 -0.46 -19.12
N ARG A 27 -2.96 0.42 -19.86
CA ARG A 27 -2.28 1.38 -20.77
C ARG A 27 -1.30 2.31 -20.07
N GLN A 28 -1.52 2.62 -18.79
CA GLN A 28 -0.60 3.45 -18.01
C GLN A 28 0.61 2.66 -17.48
N LEU A 29 0.47 1.34 -17.38
CA LEU A 29 1.45 0.45 -16.77
C LEU A 29 2.24 -0.39 -17.78
N ILE A 30 1.69 -0.62 -18.97
CA ILE A 30 2.22 -1.51 -20.00
C ILE A 30 2.22 -0.77 -21.35
N PRO A 31 3.29 -0.90 -22.17
CA PRO A 31 4.55 -1.57 -21.86
C PRO A 31 5.39 -0.74 -20.89
N SER A 32 6.08 -1.41 -19.97
CA SER A 32 7.05 -0.75 -19.10
C SER A 32 8.02 -1.74 -18.48
N ARG A 33 9.01 -1.20 -17.77
CA ARG A 33 9.95 -1.97 -16.95
C ARG A 33 9.37 -2.39 -15.60
N ARG A 34 8.13 -2.03 -15.28
CA ARG A 34 7.55 -2.26 -13.95
C ARG A 34 7.37 -3.74 -13.69
N VAL A 35 7.90 -4.20 -12.55
CA VAL A 35 7.77 -5.59 -12.12
C VAL A 35 6.38 -5.83 -11.57
N LEU A 36 5.57 -6.54 -12.34
CA LEU A 36 4.22 -6.94 -12.00
C LEU A 36 4.26 -8.27 -11.25
N ARG A 37 3.46 -8.38 -10.19
CA ARG A 37 3.26 -9.65 -9.47
C ARG A 37 1.97 -10.29 -9.94
N ARG A 38 2.03 -11.57 -10.31
CA ARG A 38 0.84 -12.38 -10.60
C ARG A 38 0.42 -13.10 -9.32
N LEU A 39 -0.80 -12.83 -8.87
CA LEU A 39 -1.33 -13.29 -7.59
C LEU A 39 -1.99 -14.66 -7.70
N HIS A 40 -2.99 -14.77 -8.58
CA HIS A 40 -3.72 -16.02 -8.82
C HIS A 40 -4.41 -16.01 -10.19
N TRP A 41 -4.96 -17.18 -10.54
CA TRP A 41 -5.77 -17.43 -11.72
C TRP A 41 -7.21 -17.73 -11.31
N ASP A 42 -8.18 -17.07 -11.92
CA ASP A 42 -9.61 -17.24 -11.60
C ASP A 42 -10.36 -18.18 -12.57
N GLY A 43 -9.66 -18.81 -13.51
CA GLY A 43 -10.26 -19.61 -14.58
C GLY A 43 -10.35 -18.89 -15.93
N ARG A 44 -10.23 -17.56 -15.96
CA ARG A 44 -10.31 -16.75 -17.19
C ARG A 44 -9.28 -15.62 -17.25
N TYR A 45 -8.92 -15.03 -16.12
CA TYR A 45 -7.95 -13.95 -15.99
C TYR A 45 -6.92 -14.24 -14.90
N TYR A 46 -5.68 -13.85 -15.19
CA TYR A 46 -4.65 -13.64 -14.19
C TYR A 46 -4.89 -12.32 -13.49
N GLN A 47 -4.82 -12.35 -12.16
CA GLN A 47 -4.85 -11.16 -11.33
C GLN A 47 -3.41 -10.67 -11.16
N LEU A 48 -3.09 -9.54 -11.82
CA LEU A 48 -1.81 -8.87 -11.68
C LEU A 48 -1.91 -7.71 -10.70
N GLN A 49 -0.80 -7.44 -10.00
CA GLN A 49 -0.67 -6.34 -9.07
C GLN A 49 0.61 -5.56 -9.33
N TYR A 50 0.49 -4.23 -9.24
CA TYR A 50 1.62 -3.30 -9.15
C TYR A 50 1.31 -2.21 -8.13
N GLY A 51 1.90 -2.31 -6.94
CA GLY A 51 1.54 -1.48 -5.80
C GLY A 51 0.04 -1.59 -5.48
N ARG A 52 -0.66 -0.45 -5.58
CA ARG A 52 -2.12 -0.36 -5.35
C ARG A 52 -2.96 -0.75 -6.58
N HIS A 53 -2.35 -0.80 -7.76
CA HIS A 53 -3.07 -1.15 -8.98
C HIS A 53 -3.26 -2.66 -9.07
N ARG A 54 -4.48 -3.08 -9.34
CA ARG A 54 -4.85 -4.45 -9.66
C ARG A 54 -5.49 -4.47 -11.04
N MET A 55 -5.17 -5.49 -11.83
CA MET A 55 -5.67 -5.63 -13.19
C MET A 55 -5.81 -7.09 -13.57
N ARG A 56 -6.78 -7.37 -14.42
CA ARG A 56 -7.12 -8.69 -14.93
C ARG A 56 -6.70 -8.83 -16.37
N VAL A 57 -5.92 -9.87 -16.64
CA VAL A 57 -5.41 -10.13 -17.99
C VAL A 57 -5.53 -11.60 -18.34
N ARG A 58 -5.85 -11.91 -19.60
CA ARG A 58 -5.82 -13.27 -20.12
C ARG A 58 -4.36 -13.76 -20.19
N PRO A 59 -4.14 -15.09 -20.25
CA PRO A 59 -2.80 -15.62 -20.42
C PRO A 59 -2.13 -15.06 -21.68
N THR A 60 -1.00 -14.38 -21.47
CA THR A 60 -0.14 -13.84 -22.53
C THR A 60 1.33 -14.07 -22.16
N LEU A 61 2.21 -13.98 -23.16
CA LEU A 61 3.64 -14.03 -22.92
C LEU A 61 4.10 -12.75 -22.21
N TRP A 62 4.92 -12.93 -21.19
CA TRP A 62 5.59 -11.87 -20.45
C TRP A 62 7.00 -12.34 -20.09
N THR A 63 7.92 -11.39 -19.86
CA THR A 63 9.27 -11.74 -19.43
C THR A 63 9.24 -12.02 -17.95
N ARG A 64 9.41 -13.29 -17.56
CA ARG A 64 9.54 -13.67 -16.14
C ARG A 64 10.81 -13.05 -15.55
N VAL A 65 10.72 -12.53 -14.34
CA VAL A 65 11.86 -11.99 -13.59
C VAL A 65 11.99 -12.70 -12.24
N GLU A 66 13.11 -12.47 -11.57
CA GLU A 66 13.32 -12.94 -10.21
C GLU A 66 12.20 -12.45 -9.28
N GLY A 67 11.79 -13.30 -8.35
CA GLY A 67 10.74 -12.97 -7.39
C GLY A 67 11.14 -11.79 -6.51
N VAL A 68 10.22 -10.85 -6.31
CA VAL A 68 10.41 -9.71 -5.40
C VAL A 68 9.66 -9.95 -4.10
N ASP A 69 10.30 -9.66 -2.97
CA ASP A 69 9.75 -9.79 -1.62
C ASP A 69 9.24 -8.45 -1.05
N LEU A 70 9.52 -7.34 -1.74
CA LEU A 70 9.07 -6.00 -1.40
C LEU A 70 7.95 -5.52 -2.32
N GLU A 71 7.17 -4.54 -1.85
CA GLU A 71 6.07 -3.96 -2.64
C GLU A 71 6.21 -2.44 -2.85
N VAL A 72 5.70 -1.96 -4.00
CA VAL A 72 5.57 -0.51 -4.24
C VAL A 72 4.68 0.10 -3.18
N GLY A 73 5.17 1.17 -2.56
CA GLY A 73 4.52 1.85 -1.45
C GLY A 73 4.99 1.34 -0.08
N GLU A 74 5.79 0.29 0.03
CA GLU A 74 6.33 -0.18 1.31
C GLU A 74 7.41 0.77 1.86
N GLN A 75 7.50 0.88 3.19
CA GLN A 75 8.57 1.62 3.84
C GLN A 75 9.79 0.72 4.10
N VAL A 76 10.96 1.23 3.75
CA VAL A 76 12.23 0.52 3.87
C VAL A 76 13.29 1.44 4.46
N GLU A 77 14.23 0.85 5.16
CA GLU A 77 15.48 1.52 5.53
C GLU A 77 16.48 1.31 4.38
N LEU A 78 17.04 2.42 3.88
CA LEU A 78 18.18 2.42 2.97
C LEU A 78 19.47 2.35 3.78
N LEU A 79 20.26 1.30 3.56
CA LEU A 79 21.50 1.05 4.29
C LEU A 79 22.63 1.97 3.79
N SER A 80 23.44 2.48 4.72
CA SER A 80 24.66 3.21 4.36
C SER A 80 25.69 2.24 3.78
N LYS A 81 26.07 2.45 2.52
CA LYS A 81 27.22 1.76 1.91
C LYS A 81 28.47 2.61 2.02
N MET A 82 29.09 2.65 3.21
CA MET A 82 30.31 3.44 3.47
C MET A 82 30.16 4.92 3.04
N GLY A 83 28.99 5.53 3.30
CA GLY A 83 28.70 6.91 2.92
C GLY A 83 28.25 7.13 1.47
N LYS A 84 28.15 6.09 0.62
CA LYS A 84 27.63 6.23 -0.75
C LYS A 84 26.13 6.51 -0.80
N ASN A 85 25.39 6.01 0.18
CA ASN A 85 23.94 6.16 0.28
C ASN A 85 23.62 7.13 1.42
N ASP A 86 22.69 8.05 1.19
CA ASP A 86 22.03 8.84 2.25
C ASP A 86 21.11 7.89 3.04
N ALA A 87 21.63 7.33 4.12
CA ALA A 87 20.90 6.31 4.89
C ALA A 87 19.68 6.92 5.58
N GLY A 88 18.59 6.16 5.64
CA GLY A 88 17.37 6.63 6.28
C GLY A 88 16.15 5.84 5.86
N ILE A 89 14.97 6.37 6.22
CA ILE A 89 13.69 5.74 5.92
C ILE A 89 13.11 6.33 4.65
N TYR A 90 12.76 5.44 3.72
CA TYR A 90 12.19 5.77 2.43
C TYR A 90 10.94 4.94 2.16
N ARG A 91 10.17 5.36 1.17
CA ARG A 91 9.09 4.56 0.59
C ARG A 91 9.52 4.09 -0.80
N ILE A 92 9.19 2.86 -1.17
CA ILE A 92 9.40 2.36 -2.53
C ILE A 92 8.41 3.07 -3.45
N ALA A 93 8.91 3.85 -4.40
CA ALA A 93 8.10 4.54 -5.41
C ALA A 93 7.83 3.65 -6.62
N GLU A 94 8.82 2.84 -7.03
CA GLU A 94 8.73 1.98 -8.21
C GLU A 94 9.69 0.80 -8.11
N ILE A 95 9.25 -0.35 -8.60
CA ILE A 95 10.08 -1.55 -8.75
C ILE A 95 10.17 -1.85 -10.24
N ALA A 96 11.38 -1.83 -10.78
CA ALA A 96 11.62 -1.95 -12.21
C ALA A 96 12.64 -3.03 -12.53
N PHE A 97 12.53 -3.61 -13.71
CA PHE A 97 13.50 -4.53 -14.27
C PHE A 97 14.39 -3.81 -15.29
N LEU A 98 15.71 -4.02 -15.20
CA LEU A 98 16.69 -3.52 -16.15
C LEU A 98 17.12 -4.68 -17.06
N PRO A 99 16.62 -4.77 -18.32
CA PRO A 99 16.90 -5.89 -19.21
C PRO A 99 18.39 -6.05 -19.55
N GLN A 100 19.15 -4.94 -19.62
CA GLN A 100 20.56 -4.96 -20.00
C GLN A 100 21.43 -5.76 -19.02
N VAL A 101 21.07 -5.75 -17.74
CA VAL A 101 21.81 -6.41 -16.66
C VAL A 101 20.99 -7.51 -15.98
N GLN A 102 19.77 -7.76 -16.48
CA GLN A 102 18.80 -8.71 -15.93
C GLN A 102 18.57 -8.57 -14.42
N GLN A 103 18.46 -7.34 -13.92
CA GLN A 103 18.29 -7.07 -12.48
C GLN A 103 17.01 -6.31 -12.18
N VAL A 104 16.40 -6.65 -11.04
CA VAL A 104 15.35 -5.85 -10.43
C VAL A 104 15.97 -4.75 -9.58
N VAL A 105 15.42 -3.54 -9.70
CA VAL A 105 15.85 -2.35 -9.00
C VAL A 105 14.68 -1.60 -8.39
N TYR A 106 14.99 -0.77 -7.38
CA TYR A 106 14.03 -0.07 -6.55
C TYR A 106 14.29 1.43 -6.62
N TYR A 107 13.28 2.21 -6.99
CA TYR A 107 13.30 3.66 -6.88
C TYR A 107 12.66 4.07 -5.58
N LEU A 108 13.35 4.92 -4.82
CA LEU A 108 12.93 5.37 -3.50
C LEU A 108 12.43 6.82 -3.53
N GLN A 109 11.57 7.15 -2.60
CA GLN A 109 11.12 8.52 -2.33
C GLN A 109 11.07 8.82 -0.83
N ARG A 110 11.35 10.07 -0.47
CA ARG A 110 11.25 10.60 0.91
C ARG A 110 10.51 11.93 0.86
N GLY A 111 9.30 11.97 1.45
CA GLY A 111 8.37 13.08 1.22
C GLY A 111 8.06 13.18 -0.28
N ASP A 112 8.21 14.38 -0.84
CA ASP A 112 8.01 14.64 -2.27
C ASP A 112 9.29 14.45 -3.11
N LEU A 113 10.43 14.17 -2.47
CA LEU A 113 11.70 13.97 -3.18
C LEU A 113 11.85 12.52 -3.63
N ARG A 114 11.85 12.32 -4.95
CA ARG A 114 12.20 11.04 -5.57
C ARG A 114 13.70 10.95 -5.84
N MET A 115 14.31 9.84 -5.47
CA MET A 115 15.71 9.57 -5.74
C MET A 115 15.91 9.28 -7.23
N ASN A 116 16.91 9.91 -7.85
CA ASN A 116 17.17 9.79 -9.28
C ASN A 116 17.88 8.48 -9.66
N HIS A 117 18.57 7.85 -8.72
CA HIS A 117 19.27 6.58 -8.94
C HIS A 117 18.49 5.40 -8.35
N PRO A 118 18.49 4.25 -9.03
CA PRO A 118 17.92 3.02 -8.50
C PRO A 118 18.82 2.38 -7.45
N PHE A 119 18.21 1.64 -6.53
CA PHE A 119 18.86 0.83 -5.51
C PHE A 119 18.61 -0.66 -5.75
N ARG A 120 19.46 -1.52 -5.19
CA ARG A 120 19.32 -2.98 -5.25
C ARG A 120 18.63 -3.50 -3.99
N ARG A 121 18.15 -4.74 -4.04
CA ARG A 121 17.52 -5.38 -2.88
C ARG A 121 18.44 -5.43 -1.65
N GLU A 122 19.74 -5.64 -1.85
CA GLU A 122 20.78 -5.66 -0.81
C GLU A 122 20.99 -4.32 -0.11
N ASP A 123 20.57 -3.22 -0.72
CA ASP A 123 20.65 -1.87 -0.13
C ASP A 123 19.49 -1.60 0.82
N LEU A 124 18.46 -2.45 0.81
CA LEU A 124 17.17 -2.19 1.45
C LEU A 124 16.91 -3.17 2.58
N ARG A 125 16.38 -2.65 3.67
CA ARG A 125 15.84 -3.45 4.76
C ARG A 125 14.34 -3.14 4.94
N PRO A 126 13.47 -4.15 4.82
CA PRO A 126 12.04 -3.97 5.10
C PRO A 126 11.83 -3.50 6.54
N LEU A 127 11.01 -2.48 6.73
CA LEU A 127 10.61 -2.03 8.06
C LEU A 127 9.39 -2.81 8.51
N HIS A 128 9.60 -3.85 9.30
CA HIS A 128 8.51 -4.50 10.00
C HIS A 128 8.04 -3.63 11.17
N VAL A 129 7.03 -2.80 10.94
CA VAL A 129 6.34 -2.11 12.05
C VAL A 129 5.51 -3.15 12.81
N ARG A 130 6.13 -3.77 13.81
CA ARG A 130 5.38 -4.53 14.82
C ARG A 130 4.65 -3.52 15.71
N HIS A 131 3.38 -3.23 15.39
CA HIS A 131 2.49 -2.61 16.36
C HIS A 131 2.27 -3.59 17.52
N ARG A 132 3.19 -3.62 18.49
CA ARG A 132 2.84 -4.07 19.84
C ARG A 132 2.13 -2.89 20.48
N LEU A 133 0.81 -2.89 20.40
CA LEU A 133 0.01 -2.13 21.37
C LEU A 133 0.42 -2.66 22.74
N ARG A 134 1.09 -1.85 23.56
CA ARG A 134 1.16 -2.11 25.00
C ARG A 134 -0.26 -1.92 25.52
N SER A 135 -1.04 -2.99 25.56
CA SER A 135 -2.42 -3.00 26.03
C SER A 135 -2.55 -2.80 27.55
N ASP A 136 -1.45 -2.82 28.30
CA ASP A 136 -1.52 -3.11 29.74
C ASP A 136 -1.30 -1.90 30.66
N PHE A 137 -1.25 -0.67 30.14
CA PHE A 137 -0.91 0.52 30.95
C PHE A 137 -2.06 1.49 31.26
N TYR A 138 -3.29 1.26 30.78
CA TYR A 138 -4.44 2.08 31.17
C TYR A 138 -5.57 1.21 31.72
N LYS A 139 -5.51 0.90 33.02
CA LYS A 139 -6.74 0.70 33.80
C LYS A 139 -7.37 2.08 33.97
N PHE A 140 -8.25 2.46 33.05
CA PHE A 140 -9.21 3.52 33.34
C PHE A 140 -10.19 2.93 34.36
N GLU A 141 -10.02 3.26 35.64
CA GLU A 141 -11.09 3.06 36.61
C GLU A 141 -12.16 4.10 36.30
N PRO A 142 -13.35 3.70 35.82
CA PRO A 142 -14.43 4.66 35.64
C PRO A 142 -14.72 5.32 36.99
N PRO A 143 -14.98 6.64 37.02
CA PRO A 143 -15.34 7.30 38.27
C PRO A 143 -16.51 6.53 38.90
N GLY A 144 -16.33 6.14 40.16
CA GLY A 144 -17.37 5.45 40.91
C GLY A 144 -18.63 6.30 40.86
N PHE A 145 -19.70 5.75 40.29
CA PHE A 145 -21.02 6.33 40.43
C PHE A 145 -21.41 6.22 41.90
N ASP A 146 -21.09 7.24 42.67
CA ASP A 146 -21.68 7.42 43.99
C ASP A 146 -23.13 7.86 43.78
N ARG A 147 -24.08 7.01 44.16
CA ARG A 147 -25.52 7.27 44.03
C ARG A 147 -26.07 8.12 45.19
N SER A 148 -25.21 8.70 46.02
CA SER A 148 -25.62 9.67 47.05
C SER A 148 -25.13 11.08 46.75
N ALA A 149 -25.52 11.61 45.60
CA ALA A 149 -25.77 13.04 45.53
C ALA A 149 -27.28 13.19 45.76
N ASP A 150 -27.65 13.74 46.93
CA ASP A 150 -28.98 14.29 47.13
C ASP A 150 -29.20 15.33 46.04
N ILE A 151 -29.90 14.93 44.98
CA ILE A 151 -30.38 15.86 43.97
C ILE A 151 -31.50 16.61 44.67
N GLU A 152 -31.22 17.83 45.13
CA GLU A 152 -32.28 18.79 45.43
C GLU A 152 -33.14 18.87 44.16
N LEU A 153 -34.37 18.33 44.24
CA LEU A 153 -35.36 18.55 43.21
C LEU A 153 -35.52 20.06 43.08
N LEU A 154 -35.09 20.61 41.95
CA LEU A 154 -35.45 21.96 41.56
C LEU A 154 -36.98 22.01 41.53
N ASP A 155 -37.53 22.75 42.49
CA ASP A 155 -38.94 23.09 42.59
C ASP A 155 -39.31 23.89 41.34
N VAL A 156 -39.92 23.20 40.37
CA VAL A 156 -40.44 23.81 39.16
C VAL A 156 -41.81 24.36 39.55
N GLY A 157 -41.82 25.58 40.07
CA GLY A 157 -43.03 26.24 40.58
C GLY A 157 -44.20 26.15 39.60
N ASP A 158 -45.38 25.91 40.16
CA ASP A 158 -46.64 25.73 39.44
C ASP A 158 -46.91 26.91 38.49
N LEU A 159 -46.88 26.62 37.19
CA LEU A 159 -47.47 27.47 36.16
C LEU A 159 -48.99 27.25 36.21
N GLU A 160 -49.65 27.90 37.16
CA GLU A 160 -51.10 28.06 37.04
C GLU A 160 -51.40 29.01 35.87
N ALA A 161 -52.31 28.53 35.03
CA ALA A 161 -52.82 29.21 33.88
C ALA A 161 -53.62 30.46 34.29
N ASP A 162 -53.28 31.60 33.71
CA ASP A 162 -54.23 32.70 33.58
C ASP A 162 -54.71 32.74 32.13
N ASP A 163 -55.89 32.14 31.95
CA ASP A 163 -56.81 32.38 30.85
C ASP A 163 -57.48 33.76 31.02
N GLU A 164 -57.64 34.46 29.90
CA GLU A 164 -58.61 35.52 29.61
C GLU A 164 -58.59 36.85 30.42
N ARG A 165 -58.17 37.94 29.75
CA ARG A 165 -59.09 38.92 29.13
C ARG A 165 -58.39 40.01 28.32
#